data_AF-A0A497RGU7-F1
#
_entry.id   AF-A0A497RGU7-F1
#
_cell.length_a   1.000
_cell.length_b   1.000
_cell.length_c   1.000
_cell.angle_alpha   90.00
_cell.angle_beta   90.00
_cell.angle_gamma   90.00
#
_symmetry.space_group_name_H-M   'P 1'
#
loop_
_entity.id
_entity.type
_entity.pdbx_description
1 polymer ?
#
loop_
_entity_poly.entity_id
_entity_poly.type
_entity_poly.pdbx_seq_one_letter_code
_entity_poly.pdbx_strand_id
1 'polypeptide(L)'
;MGMVEYFFGFVLPYIALAIFIVGVIYRIVEWARSPIPLNIVITAGQKKSFPFLKRNIHDRIDDPMSNLGVIVRMFFEVFLMRSLFRNTRFYYDKMTNVDTRWLWFFTMAFHYSLLIILIRHLRFFTNPVPDLVKMIDWIDGMLKFWVPPIYVTGILV
;
A
#
# COMPACT_ATOMS: atom_id res chain seq x y z
N MET A 1 38.80 -13.24 3.41
CA MET A 1 37.39 -13.53 3.11
C MET A 1 37.36 -14.81 2.32
N GLY A 2 36.69 -15.85 2.81
CA GLY A 2 36.57 -17.12 2.09
C GLY A 2 35.80 -16.93 0.77
N MET A 3 36.03 -17.79 -0.22
CA MET A 3 35.29 -17.77 -1.50
C MET A 3 33.77 -17.75 -1.29
N VAL A 4 33.28 -18.50 -0.29
CA VAL A 4 31.87 -18.55 0.09
C VAL A 4 31.38 -17.21 0.65
N GLU A 5 32.14 -16.60 1.56
CA GLU A 5 31.79 -15.30 2.16
C GLU A 5 31.75 -14.19 1.10
N TYR A 6 32.72 -14.17 0.18
CA TYR A 6 32.75 -13.20 -0.91
C TYR A 6 31.54 -13.34 -1.83
N PHE A 7 31.18 -14.58 -2.18
CA PHE A 7 30.02 -14.83 -3.03
C PHE A 7 28.71 -14.38 -2.37
N PHE A 8 28.45 -14.80 -1.12
CA PHE A 8 27.20 -14.48 -0.42
C PHE A 8 27.12 -13.04 0.09
N GLY A 9 28.24 -12.46 0.52
CA GLY A 9 28.28 -11.11 1.09
C GLY A 9 28.37 -10.00 0.06
N PHE A 10 28.97 -10.28 -1.11
CA PHE A 10 29.19 -9.27 -2.13
C PHE A 10 28.44 -9.60 -3.42
N VAL A 11 28.78 -10.72 -4.07
CA VAL A 11 28.30 -11.00 -5.44
C VAL A 11 26.79 -11.20 -5.51
N LEU A 12 26.24 -12.06 -4.65
CA LEU A 12 24.83 -12.44 -4.67
C LEU A 12 23.88 -11.24 -4.42
N PRO A 13 24.09 -10.36 -3.41
CA PRO A 13 23.26 -9.19 -3.19
C PRO A 13 23.20 -8.24 -4.39
N TYR A 14 24.34 -7.96 -5.05
CA TYR A 14 24.36 -7.07 -6.23
C TYR A 14 23.63 -7.68 -7.41
N ILE A 15 23.80 -8.98 -7.66
CA ILE A 15 23.07 -9.69 -8.73
C ILE A 15 21.57 -9.68 -8.42
N ALA A 16 21.18 -10.02 -7.19
CA ALA A 16 19.78 -10.03 -6.78
C ALA A 16 19.13 -8.64 -6.93
N LEU A 17 19.84 -7.58 -6.53
CA LEU A 17 19.38 -6.20 -6.69
C LEU A 17 19.23 -5.81 -8.16
N ALA A 18 20.21 -6.17 -9.00
CA ALA A 18 20.14 -5.89 -10.44
C ALA A 18 18.95 -6.58 -11.10
N ILE A 19 18.74 -7.88 -10.82
CA ILE A 19 17.60 -8.65 -11.33
C ILE A 19 16.28 -8.04 -10.84
N PHE A 20 16.20 -7.67 -9.56
CA PHE A 20 15.00 -7.05 -9.00
C PHE A 20 14.65 -5.73 -9.69
N ILE A 21 15.62 -4.81 -9.82
CA ILE A 21 15.39 -3.50 -10.45
C ILE A 21 15.01 -3.65 -11.92
N VAL A 22 15.77 -4.43 -12.69
CA VAL A 22 15.50 -4.65 -14.12
C VAL A 22 14.15 -5.34 -14.30
N GLY A 23 13.84 -6.34 -13.47
CA GLY A 23 12.56 -7.04 -13.50
C GLY A 23 11.37 -6.15 -13.21
N VAL A 24 11.47 -5.27 -12.19
CA VAL A 24 10.43 -4.29 -11.86
C VAL A 24 10.22 -3.32 -13.02
N ILE A 25 11.29 -2.74 -13.58
CA ILE A 25 11.19 -1.82 -14.73
C ILE A 25 10.56 -2.52 -15.93
N TYR A 26 11.02 -3.72 -16.26
CA TYR A 26 10.48 -4.51 -17.36
C TYR A 26 8.96 -4.72 -17.20
N ARG A 27 8.52 -5.11 -15.99
CA ARG A 27 7.10 -5.37 -15.70
C ARG A 27 6.25 -4.10 -15.78
N ILE A 28 6.77 -2.97 -15.31
CA ILE A 28 6.08 -1.66 -15.41
C ILE A 28 5.90 -1.28 -16.88
N VAL A 29 6.94 -1.41 -17.70
CA VAL A 29 6.89 -1.07 -19.13
C VAL A 29 5.96 -2.01 -19.89
N GLU A 30 6.02 -3.31 -19.61
CA GLU A 30 5.11 -4.32 -20.18
C GLU A 30 3.64 -4.00 -19.86
N TRP A 31 3.34 -3.67 -18.60
CA TRP A 31 2.01 -3.27 -18.18
C TRP A 31 1.55 -1.96 -18.86
N ALA A 32 2.41 -0.95 -18.93
CA ALA A 32 2.10 0.34 -19.54
C ALA A 32 1.84 0.24 -21.06
N ARG A 33 2.44 -0.74 -21.74
CA ARG A 33 2.23 -1.00 -23.17
C ARG A 33 1.00 -1.86 -23.46
N SER A 34 0.43 -2.51 -22.45
CA SER A 34 -0.72 -3.40 -22.62
C SER A 34 -1.96 -2.56 -23.00
N PRO A 35 -2.53 -2.73 -24.19
CA PRO A 35 -3.70 -1.95 -24.61
C PRO A 35 -4.90 -2.32 -23.74
N ILE A 36 -5.68 -1.33 -23.35
CA ILE A 36 -6.94 -1.52 -22.62
C ILE A 36 -8.07 -1.46 -23.65
N PRO A 37 -8.63 -2.60 -24.11
CA PRO A 37 -9.56 -2.64 -25.24
C PRO A 37 -10.88 -1.92 -24.98
N LEU A 38 -11.30 -1.78 -23.71
CA LEU A 38 -12.50 -1.06 -23.31
C LEU A 38 -12.24 -0.28 -22.02
N ASN A 39 -12.33 1.05 -22.07
CA ASN A 39 -12.29 1.90 -20.88
C ASN A 39 -13.70 2.04 -20.28
N ILE A 40 -14.20 0.97 -19.67
CA ILE A 40 -15.43 1.02 -18.88
C ILE A 40 -15.03 1.34 -17.45
N VAL A 41 -15.00 2.63 -17.12
CA VAL A 41 -14.72 3.10 -15.77
C VAL A 41 -15.88 2.73 -14.86
N ILE A 42 -15.64 1.82 -13.92
CA ILE A 42 -16.60 1.50 -12.86
C ILE A 42 -16.49 2.59 -11.80
N THR A 43 -17.48 3.49 -11.76
CA THR A 43 -17.53 4.62 -10.81
C THR A 43 -18.57 4.35 -9.74
N ALA A 44 -18.22 4.57 -8.46
CA ALA A 44 -19.08 4.25 -7.32
C ALA A 44 -19.96 5.43 -6.84
N GLY A 45 -20.07 6.50 -7.63
CA GLY A 45 -20.78 7.74 -7.28
C GLY A 45 -21.52 8.37 -8.46
N GLN A 46 -22.26 9.45 -8.19
CA GLN A 46 -23.07 10.11 -9.23
C GLN A 46 -22.20 10.79 -10.28
N LYS A 47 -22.38 10.39 -11.55
CA LYS A 47 -21.74 11.03 -12.70
C LYS A 47 -22.19 12.48 -12.87
N LYS A 48 -21.31 13.36 -13.36
CA LYS A 48 -21.73 14.71 -13.79
C LYS A 48 -22.76 14.60 -14.92
N SER A 49 -23.99 14.98 -14.63
CA SER A 49 -25.09 15.05 -15.59
C SER A 49 -25.46 16.50 -15.88
N PHE A 50 -26.62 16.96 -15.43
CA PHE A 50 -27.14 18.30 -15.69
C PHE A 50 -26.60 19.34 -14.69
N PRO A 51 -26.44 20.62 -15.11
CA PRO A 51 -25.86 21.67 -14.27
C PRO A 51 -26.68 22.00 -13.01
N PHE A 52 -27.98 21.69 -13.00
CA PHE A 52 -28.84 21.90 -11.83
C PHE A 52 -28.77 20.76 -10.81
N LEU A 53 -28.29 19.57 -11.20
CA LEU A 53 -28.20 18.43 -10.29
C LEU A 53 -26.93 18.56 -9.45
N LYS A 54 -27.12 18.89 -8.17
CA LYS A 54 -26.01 19.07 -7.24
C LYS A 54 -25.32 17.73 -6.99
N ARG A 55 -23.98 17.76 -6.95
CA ARG A 55 -23.13 16.63 -6.58
C ARG A 55 -22.56 16.85 -5.19
N ASN A 56 -22.69 15.85 -4.34
CA ASN A 56 -22.11 15.87 -3.00
C ASN A 56 -20.59 15.73 -3.07
N ILE A 57 -19.91 15.97 -1.94
CA ILE A 57 -18.45 15.81 -1.86
C ILE A 57 -18.03 14.37 -2.17
N HIS A 58 -18.82 13.40 -1.72
CA HIS A 58 -18.61 11.98 -1.94
C HIS A 58 -18.64 11.64 -3.43
N ASP A 59 -19.64 12.14 -4.17
CA ASP A 59 -19.76 11.90 -5.61
C ASP A 59 -18.57 12.47 -6.39
N ARG A 60 -18.03 13.61 -5.95
CA ARG A 60 -16.88 14.26 -6.59
C ARG A 60 -15.58 13.49 -6.38
N ILE A 61 -15.45 12.75 -5.27
CA ILE A 61 -14.29 11.90 -4.98
C ILE A 61 -14.42 10.56 -5.73
N ASP A 62 -15.62 9.98 -5.78
CA ASP A 62 -15.85 8.67 -6.40
C ASP A 62 -15.89 8.70 -7.93
N ASP A 63 -16.40 9.80 -8.51
CA ASP A 63 -16.42 10.06 -9.95
C ASP A 63 -15.74 11.41 -10.26
N PRO A 64 -14.40 11.48 -10.19
CA PRO A 64 -13.69 12.73 -10.38
C PRO A 64 -13.74 13.20 -11.84
N MET A 65 -14.01 14.50 -12.02
CA MET A 65 -14.04 15.17 -13.34
C MET A 65 -12.76 15.97 -13.64
N SER A 66 -11.84 16.03 -12.69
CA SER A 66 -10.60 16.80 -12.77
C SER A 66 -9.42 15.95 -12.34
N ASN A 67 -8.22 16.28 -12.84
CA ASN A 67 -6.98 15.57 -12.47
C ASN A 67 -6.75 15.60 -10.96
N LEU A 68 -7.07 16.71 -10.29
CA LEU A 68 -6.97 16.81 -8.83
C LEU A 68 -7.92 15.84 -8.14
N GLY A 69 -9.16 15.70 -8.62
CA GLY A 69 -10.10 14.72 -8.08
C GLY A 69 -9.60 13.28 -8.24
N VAL A 70 -8.96 12.97 -9.37
CA VAL A 70 -8.34 11.65 -9.60
C VAL A 70 -7.22 11.40 -8.59
N ILE A 71 -6.35 12.38 -8.36
CA ILE A 71 -5.26 12.28 -7.38
C ILE A 71 -5.83 12.00 -5.98
N VAL A 72 -6.86 12.76 -5.56
CA VAL A 72 -7.51 12.57 -4.25
C VAL A 72 -8.16 11.18 -4.16
N ARG A 73 -8.86 10.73 -5.21
CA ARG A 73 -9.43 9.38 -5.26
C ARG A 73 -8.35 8.31 -5.10
N MET A 74 -7.30 8.39 -5.91
CA MET A 74 -6.19 7.42 -5.88
C MET A 74 -5.45 7.42 -4.54
N PHE A 75 -5.30 8.58 -3.90
CA PHE A 75 -4.72 8.66 -2.56
C PHE A 75 -5.52 7.82 -1.56
N PHE A 76 -6.85 7.95 -1.53
CA PHE A 76 -7.69 7.15 -0.63
C PHE A 76 -7.73 5.66 -1.00
N GLU A 77 -7.66 5.32 -2.29
CA GLU A 77 -7.60 3.91 -2.71
C GLU A 77 -6.27 3.24 -2.33
N VAL A 78 -5.15 3.96 -2.47
CA VAL A 78 -3.81 3.41 -2.18
C VAL A 78 -3.54 3.36 -0.69
N PHE A 79 -3.79 4.45 0.05
CA PHE A 79 -3.47 4.52 1.48
C PHE A 79 -4.55 3.89 2.34
N LEU A 80 -5.83 4.12 2.04
CA LEU A 80 -6.92 3.64 2.89
C LEU A 80 -7.69 2.46 2.32
N MET A 81 -7.31 1.92 1.15
CA MET A 81 -8.03 0.81 0.50
C MET A 81 -9.56 1.02 0.54
N ARG A 82 -10.00 2.24 0.24
CA ARG A 82 -11.38 2.70 0.50
C ARG A 82 -12.43 1.84 -0.24
N SER A 83 -12.09 1.34 -1.43
CA SER A 83 -12.93 0.36 -2.15
C SER A 83 -13.16 -0.93 -1.36
N LEU A 84 -12.13 -1.47 -0.70
CA LEU A 84 -12.22 -2.68 0.11
C LEU A 84 -13.07 -2.46 1.38
N PHE A 85 -12.99 -1.26 1.97
CA PHE A 85 -13.83 -0.91 3.13
C PHE A 85 -15.33 -0.91 2.80
N ARG A 86 -15.68 -0.54 1.57
CA ARG A 86 -17.07 -0.47 1.07
C ARG A 86 -17.53 -1.76 0.40
N ASN A 87 -16.65 -2.74 0.26
CA ASN A 87 -17.00 -3.98 -0.41
C ASN A 87 -18.02 -4.74 0.46
N THR A 88 -19.04 -5.28 -0.19
CA THR A 88 -20.09 -6.07 0.45
C THR A 88 -20.39 -7.21 -0.50
N ARG A 89 -20.15 -8.44 -0.05
CA ARG A 89 -20.32 -9.62 -0.89
C ARG A 89 -21.70 -10.21 -0.64
N PHE A 90 -22.52 -10.25 -1.68
CA PHE A 90 -23.80 -10.96 -1.63
C PHE A 90 -23.59 -12.43 -1.97
N TYR A 91 -24.05 -13.32 -1.08
CA TYR A 91 -24.04 -14.76 -1.29
C TYR A 91 -25.42 -15.22 -1.73
N TYR A 92 -25.56 -15.62 -3.00
CA TYR A 92 -26.83 -16.07 -3.58
C TYR A 92 -27.46 -17.23 -2.81
N ASP A 93 -26.66 -18.22 -2.41
CA ASP A 93 -27.11 -19.41 -1.69
C ASP A 93 -27.71 -19.08 -0.32
N LYS A 94 -27.13 -18.11 0.38
CA LYS A 94 -27.57 -17.70 1.72
C LYS A 94 -28.54 -16.51 1.70
N MET A 95 -28.75 -15.90 0.53
CA MET A 95 -29.43 -14.61 0.37
C MET A 95 -28.97 -13.53 1.37
N THR A 96 -27.69 -13.55 1.77
CA THR A 96 -27.14 -12.64 2.78
C THR A 96 -25.97 -11.84 2.23
N ASN A 97 -25.85 -10.61 2.75
CA ASN A 97 -24.69 -9.77 2.55
C ASN A 97 -23.67 -10.01 3.66
N VAL A 98 -22.42 -10.25 3.30
CA VAL A 98 -21.30 -10.33 4.23
C VAL A 98 -20.43 -9.08 4.07
N ASP A 99 -20.21 -8.41 5.20
CA ASP A 99 -19.37 -7.23 5.31
C ASP A 99 -17.87 -7.61 5.27
N THR A 100 -17.06 -6.85 4.55
CA THR A 100 -15.61 -7.05 4.45
C THR A 100 -14.81 -6.07 5.29
N ARG A 101 -15.44 -5.27 6.17
CA ARG A 101 -14.73 -4.32 7.06
C ARG A 101 -13.63 -4.95 7.92
N TRP A 102 -13.81 -6.18 8.39
CA TRP A 102 -12.75 -6.89 9.13
C TRP A 102 -11.56 -7.26 8.23
N LEU A 103 -11.83 -7.71 7.01
CA LEU A 103 -10.78 -7.95 6.02
C LEU A 103 -10.03 -6.66 5.72
N TRP A 104 -10.74 -5.54 5.56
CA TRP A 104 -10.13 -4.23 5.40
C TRP A 104 -9.23 -3.87 6.60
N PHE A 105 -9.72 -4.02 7.83
CA PHE A 105 -8.97 -3.68 9.03
C PHE A 105 -7.65 -4.48 9.14
N PHE A 106 -7.71 -5.80 9.01
CA PHE A 106 -6.50 -6.63 9.09
C PHE A 106 -5.55 -6.40 7.92
N THR A 107 -6.09 -6.15 6.73
CA THR A 107 -5.27 -5.79 5.56
C THR A 107 -4.51 -4.49 5.82
N MET A 108 -5.20 -3.47 6.35
CA MET A 108 -4.58 -2.18 6.72
C MET A 108 -3.52 -2.36 7.81
N ALA A 109 -3.84 -3.08 8.90
CA ALA A 109 -2.90 -3.34 9.99
C ALA A 109 -1.61 -4.02 9.50
N PHE A 110 -1.75 -5.05 8.65
CA PHE A 110 -0.61 -5.75 8.06
C PHE A 110 0.24 -4.85 7.16
N HIS A 111 -0.37 -4.12 6.21
CA HIS A 111 0.38 -3.31 5.25
C HIS A 111 1.08 -2.12 5.91
N TYR A 112 0.42 -1.45 6.86
CA TYR A 112 1.05 -0.34 7.59
C TYR A 112 2.14 -0.83 8.53
N SER A 113 1.98 -2.02 9.13
CA SER A 113 3.04 -2.61 9.93
C SER A 113 4.26 -2.94 9.09
N LEU A 114 4.08 -3.57 7.93
CA LEU A 114 5.15 -3.83 6.97
C LEU A 114 5.84 -2.53 6.52
N LEU A 115 5.07 -1.48 6.22
CA LEU A 115 5.61 -0.18 5.82
C LEU A 115 6.49 0.43 6.93
N ILE A 116 6.01 0.45 8.17
CA ILE A 116 6.79 0.96 9.31
C ILE A 116 8.05 0.12 9.54
N ILE A 117 7.94 -1.21 9.45
CA ILE A 117 9.07 -2.12 9.53
C ILE A 117 10.10 -1.76 8.46
N LEU A 118 9.71 -1.59 7.19
CA LEU A 118 10.61 -1.20 6.10
C LEU A 118 11.29 0.15 6.37
N ILE A 119 10.54 1.17 6.79
CA ILE A 119 11.09 2.49 7.12
C ILE A 119 12.12 2.38 8.24
N ARG A 120 11.87 1.58 9.29
CA ARG A 120 12.83 1.33 10.36
C ARG A 120 14.09 0.64 9.85
N HIS A 121 13.96 -0.30 8.91
CA HIS A 121 15.11 -1.02 8.36
C HIS A 121 16.07 -0.09 7.59
N LEU A 122 15.62 1.08 7.13
CA LEU A 122 16.50 2.10 6.55
C LEU A 122 17.64 2.49 7.50
N ARG A 123 17.47 2.35 8.83
CA ARG A 123 18.53 2.60 9.82
C ARG A 123 19.82 1.81 9.56
N PHE A 124 19.70 0.64 8.92
CA PHE A 124 20.85 -0.21 8.61
C PHE A 124 21.59 0.22 7.33
N PHE A 125 20.97 1.07 6.50
CA PHE A 125 21.51 1.51 5.22
C PHE A 125 21.99 2.96 5.24
N THR A 126 21.63 3.76 6.24
CA THR A 126 21.97 5.18 6.33
C THR A 126 22.88 5.49 7.51
N ASN A 127 23.99 6.19 7.28
CA ASN A 127 24.86 6.73 8.33
C ASN A 127 25.17 8.22 8.06
N PRO A 128 24.68 9.16 8.89
CA PRO A 128 23.91 8.97 10.12
C PRO A 128 22.45 8.55 9.86
N VAL A 129 21.82 7.94 10.86
CA VAL A 129 20.39 7.57 10.79
C VAL A 129 19.53 8.84 10.79
N PRO A 130 18.62 9.02 9.80
CA PRO A 130 17.71 10.17 9.77
C PRO A 130 16.84 10.26 11.03
N ASP A 131 16.59 11.48 11.50
CA ASP A 131 15.83 11.68 12.74
C ASP A 131 14.37 11.22 12.64
N LEU A 132 13.77 11.29 11.44
CA LEU A 132 12.44 10.73 11.18
C LEU A 132 12.39 9.21 11.43
N VAL A 133 13.45 8.48 11.06
CA VAL A 133 13.54 7.03 11.29
C VAL A 133 13.69 6.73 12.78
N LYS A 134 14.48 7.53 13.51
CA LYS A 134 14.61 7.40 14.97
C LYS A 134 13.29 7.67 15.69
N MET A 135 12.55 8.69 15.26
CA MET A 135 11.24 9.03 15.82
C MET A 135 10.25 7.87 15.62
N ILE A 136 10.18 7.31 14.41
CA ILE A 136 9.30 6.17 14.12
C ILE A 136 9.69 4.93 14.92
N ASP A 137 10.98 4.60 15.04
CA ASP A 137 11.46 3.49 15.87
C ASP A 137 11.15 3.69 17.36
N TRP A 138 11.18 4.93 17.84
CA TRP A 138 10.80 5.24 19.21
C TRP A 138 9.29 5.05 19.45
N ILE A 139 8.44 5.53 18.53
CA ILE A 139 6.98 5.39 18.61
C ILE A 139 6.57 3.91 18.52
N ASP A 140 7.08 3.18 17.52
CA ASP A 140 6.75 1.76 17.36
C ASP A 140 7.31 0.91 18.50
N GLY A 141 8.44 1.35 19.05
CA GLY A 141 9.08 0.75 20.21
C GLY A 141 8.48 1.16 21.55
N MET A 142 7.33 1.86 21.65
CA MET A 142 6.80 2.33 22.94
C MET A 142 6.60 1.22 24.00
N LEU A 143 6.60 -0.06 23.59
CA LEU A 143 6.63 -1.23 24.47
C LEU A 143 8.07 -1.73 24.78
N LYS A 144 9.07 -0.84 24.98
CA LYS A 144 10.45 -1.20 25.43
C LYS A 144 10.51 -1.70 26.88
N PHE A 145 9.46 -2.32 27.39
CA PHE A 145 9.44 -2.91 28.73
C PHE A 145 10.25 -4.22 28.82
N TRP A 146 10.69 -4.76 27.67
CA TRP A 146 11.42 -6.02 27.56
C TRP A 146 12.66 -5.89 26.67
N VAL A 147 13.63 -6.80 26.85
CA VAL A 147 14.83 -6.91 26.02
C VAL A 147 14.84 -8.30 25.38
N PRO A 148 14.78 -8.42 24.04
CA PRO A 148 14.66 -7.36 23.03
C PRO A 148 13.32 -6.59 23.08
N PRO A 149 13.30 -5.31 22.65
CA PRO A 149 12.09 -4.49 22.68
C PRO A 149 10.99 -5.11 21.82
N ILE A 150 9.79 -5.21 22.38
CA ILE A 150 8.61 -5.64 21.65
C ILE A 150 8.09 -4.43 20.87
N TYR A 151 7.87 -4.62 19.58
CA TYR A 151 7.35 -3.58 18.70
C TYR A 151 5.87 -3.84 18.40
N VAL A 152 5.06 -2.78 18.36
CA VAL A 152 3.62 -2.92 18.05
C VAL A 152 3.44 -3.53 16.66
N THR A 153 4.25 -3.09 15.69
CA THR A 153 4.24 -3.65 14.33
C THR A 153 4.62 -5.13 14.25
N GLY A 154 5.42 -5.63 15.20
CA GLY A 154 5.81 -7.04 15.28
C GLY A 154 4.79 -7.92 15.98
N ILE A 155 3.77 -7.34 16.63
CA ILE A 155 2.63 -8.09 17.18
C ILE A 155 1.52 -8.21 16.13
N LEU A 156 1.36 -7.16 15.31
CA LEU A 156 0.31 -7.09 14.29
C LEU A 156 0.62 -7.92 13.03
N VAL A 157 1.85 -8.42 12.89
CA VAL A 157 2.36 -9.22 11.76
C VAL A 157 3.00 -10.48 12.31
#